data_AF-A0AAP0MDX1-F1
#
_entry.id   AF-A0AAP0MDX1-F1
#
_cell.length_a   1.000
_cell.length_b   1.000
_cell.length_c   1.000
_cell.angle_alpha   90.00
_cell.angle_beta   90.00
_cell.angle_gamma   90.00
#
_symmetry.space_group_name_H-M   'P 1'
#
loop_
_entity.id
_entity.type
_entity.pdbx_description
1 polymer ?
#
loop_
_entity_poly.entity_id
_entity_poly.type
_entity_poly.pdbx_seq_one_letter_code
_entity_poly.pdbx_strand_id
1 'polypeptide(L)' 'MRIAFGFFAIFLMMASMGTMFVEAETCDQPILQLSKCSKFLCDDSCFREYGKGYNGKCIGYQACCCKLLRK' A
#
# COMPACT_ATOMS: atom_id res chain seq x y z
N MET A 1 -5.28 -23.54 42.94
CA MET A 1 -4.63 -23.49 41.62
C MET A 1 -5.66 -23.59 40.49
N ARG A 2 -6.54 -22.60 40.31
CA ARG A 2 -7.60 -22.62 39.27
C ARG A 2 -7.75 -21.31 38.48
N ILE A 3 -6.83 -20.36 38.68
CA ILE A 3 -6.90 -19.03 38.07
C ILE A 3 -5.96 -18.92 36.85
N ALA A 4 -4.99 -19.83 36.72
CA ALA A 4 -3.97 -19.78 35.66
C ALA A 4 -4.49 -20.11 34.25
N PHE A 5 -5.60 -20.86 34.14
CA PHE A 5 -6.11 -21.31 32.84
C PHE A 5 -6.83 -20.21 32.05
N GLY A 6 -7.38 -19.19 32.71
CA GLY A 6 -8.08 -18.08 32.03
C GLY A 6 -7.12 -17.10 31.34
N PHE A 7 -5.95 -16.87 31.92
CA PHE A 7 -4.96 -15.93 31.38
C PHE A 7 -4.29 -16.42 30.08
N PHE A 8 -4.22 -17.73 29.87
CA PHE A 8 -3.64 -18.30 28.65
C PHE A 8 -4.50 -18.01 27.40
N ALA A 9 -5.83 -17.99 27.57
CA ALA A 9 -6.78 -17.70 26.48
C ALA A 9 -6.72 -16.23 26.03
N ILE A 10 -6.45 -15.30 26.96
CA ILE A 10 -6.31 -13.86 26.65
C ILE A 10 -5.04 -13.61 25.84
N PHE A 11 -3.95 -14.32 26.15
CA PHE A 11 -2.70 -14.24 25.39
C PHE A 11 -2.85 -14.73 23.94
N LEU A 12 -3.64 -15.78 23.72
CA LEU A 12 -3.91 -16.29 22.36
C LEU A 12 -4.69 -15.31 21.49
N MET A 13 -5.59 -14.49 22.07
CA MET A 13 -6.38 -13.52 21.30
C MET A 13 -5.56 -12.29 20.84
N MET A 14 -4.47 -11.94 21.51
CA MET A 14 -3.59 -10.83 21.08
C MET A 14 -2.68 -11.20 19.90
N ALA A 15 -2.47 -12.50 19.63
CA ALA A 15 -1.62 -12.96 18.53
C ALA A 15 -2.31 -12.92 17.15
N SER A 16 -3.63 -12.74 17.08
CA SER A 16 -4.38 -12.65 15.83
C SER A 16 -4.57 -11.21 15.32
N MET A 17 -3.87 -10.23 15.92
CA MET A 17 -3.71 -8.93 15.26
C MET A 17 -2.79 -9.15 14.06
N GLY A 18 -3.38 -9.69 13.00
CA GLY A 18 -2.76 -9.82 11.70
C GLY A 18 -2.21 -8.45 11.36
N THR A 19 -0.90 -8.38 11.34
CA THR A 19 -0.18 -7.25 10.77
C THR A 19 -0.65 -7.15 9.32
N MET A 20 -1.59 -6.23 9.09
CA MET A 20 -1.86 -5.72 7.75
C MET A 20 -0.63 -4.89 7.38
N PHE A 21 0.48 -5.58 7.11
CA PHE A 21 1.52 -5.04 6.25
C PHE A 21 0.84 -4.91 4.89
N VAL A 22 0.12 -3.80 4.70
CA VAL A 22 0.05 -3.18 3.39
C VAL A 22 1.51 -2.99 3.06
N GLU A 23 2.05 -3.90 2.26
CA GLU A 23 3.35 -3.77 1.61
C GLU A 23 3.43 -2.30 1.22
N ALA A 24 4.24 -1.54 1.95
CA ALA A 24 4.44 -0.14 1.65
C ALA A 24 5.20 -0.20 0.34
N GLU A 25 4.47 -0.25 -0.78
CA GLU A 25 5.03 -0.12 -2.08
C GLU A 25 5.69 1.25 -2.07
N THR A 26 6.99 1.25 -1.84
CA THR A 26 7.81 2.45 -1.85
C THR A 26 7.70 2.98 -3.27
N CYS A 27 6.89 4.01 -3.43
CA CYS A 27 6.84 4.81 -4.64
C CYS A 27 8.18 5.55 -4.74
N ASP A 28 8.79 5.55 -5.92
CA ASP A 28 9.99 6.38 -6.14
C ASP A 28 9.65 7.87 -6.04
N GLN A 29 8.37 8.20 -6.27
CA GLN A 29 7.82 9.55 -6.23
C GLN A 29 6.65 9.66 -5.25
N PRO A 30 6.28 10.89 -4.84
CA PRO A 30 5.09 11.12 -4.03
C PRO A 30 3.81 10.51 -4.65
N ILE A 31 2.88 10.08 -3.80
CA ILE A 31 1.60 9.53 -4.24
C ILE A 31 0.75 10.63 -4.88
N LEU A 32 0.31 10.39 -6.11
CA LEU A 32 -0.67 11.23 -6.80
C LEU A 32 -2.08 10.84 -6.36
N GLN A 33 -2.88 11.82 -5.95
CA GLN A 33 -4.30 11.64 -5.63
C GLN A 33 -5.11 11.79 -6.92
N LEU A 34 -5.86 10.76 -7.27
CA LEU A 34 -6.75 10.72 -8.44
C LEU A 34 -8.19 10.45 -7.97
N SER A 35 -9.18 11.07 -8.60
CA SER A 35 -10.60 10.82 -8.27
C SER A 35 -11.01 9.36 -8.49
N LYS A 36 -10.38 8.70 -9.48
CA LYS A 36 -10.49 7.28 -9.76
C LYS A 36 -9.20 6.80 -10.39
N CYS A 37 -8.45 5.98 -9.66
CA CYS A 37 -7.23 5.41 -10.18
C CYS A 37 -7.56 4.33 -11.21
N SER A 38 -7.11 4.57 -12.43
CA SER A 38 -7.02 3.58 -13.50
C SER A 38 -5.56 3.51 -13.90
N LYS A 39 -5.08 2.32 -14.28
CA LYS A 39 -3.70 2.15 -14.74
C LYS A 39 -3.33 3.17 -15.82
N PHE A 40 -4.19 3.35 -16.81
CA PHE A 40 -3.99 4.33 -17.88
C PHE A 40 -3.90 5.77 -17.38
N LEU A 41 -4.83 6.19 -16.50
CA LEU A 41 -4.84 7.55 -15.94
C LEU A 41 -3.63 7.80 -15.03
N CYS A 42 -3.22 6.77 -14.29
CA CYS A 42 -2.08 6.82 -13.39
C CYS A 42 -0.77 6.90 -14.19
N ASP A 43 -0.60 6.06 -15.22
CA ASP A 43 0.54 6.13 -16.15
C ASP A 43 0.62 7.50 -16.84
N ASP A 44 -0.50 8.01 -17.36
CA ASP A 44 -0.56 9.34 -18.00
C ASP A 44 -0.21 10.47 -17.02
N SER A 45 -0.74 10.41 -15.79
CA SER A 45 -0.43 11.41 -14.76
C SER A 45 1.04 11.35 -14.35
N CYS A 46 1.61 10.15 -14.18
CA CYS A 46 3.03 9.98 -13.89
C CYS A 46 3.92 10.51 -15.01
N PHE A 47 3.53 10.26 -16.26
CA PHE A 47 4.23 10.80 -17.43
C PHE A 47 4.17 12.33 -17.50
N ARG A 48 3.01 12.92 -17.19
CA ARG A 48 2.82 14.39 -17.22
C ARG A 48 3.57 15.12 -16.11
N GLU A 49 3.59 14.56 -14.90
CA GLU A 49 4.24 15.19 -13.74
C GLU A 49 5.76 14.95 -13.71
N TYR A 50 6.22 13.74 -14.02
CA TYR A 50 7.63 13.33 -13.85
C TYR A 50 8.37 13.06 -15.17
N GLY A 51 7.64 12.96 -16.28
CA GLY A 51 8.21 12.80 -17.62
C GLY A 51 8.34 11.36 -18.11
N LYS A 52 9.05 11.22 -19.23
CA LYS A 52 9.34 9.92 -19.86
C LYS A 52 10.18 9.05 -18.93
N GLY A 53 9.77 7.80 -18.73
CA GLY A 53 10.49 6.84 -17.90
C GLY A 53 9.84 6.57 -16.54
N TYR A 54 8.64 7.10 -16.26
CA TYR A 54 7.85 6.73 -15.10
C TYR A 54 6.64 5.90 -15.52
N ASN A 55 6.35 4.86 -14.74
CA ASN A 55 5.11 4.10 -14.80
C ASN A 55 4.29 4.34 -13.53
N GLY A 56 2.98 4.36 -13.68
CA GLY A 56 2.00 4.46 -12.62
C GLY A 56 1.48 3.10 -12.19
N LYS A 57 1.36 2.92 -10.87
CA LYS A 57 0.65 1.80 -10.26
C LYS A 57 -0.43 2.32 -9.32
N CYS A 58 -1.65 1.85 -9.48
CA CYS A 58 -2.73 2.22 -8.58
C CYS A 58 -2.57 1.54 -7.23
N ILE A 59 -2.53 2.34 -6.17
CA ILE A 59 -2.62 1.91 -4.78
C ILE A 59 -4.05 2.18 -4.33
N GLY A 60 -4.92 1.18 -4.47
CA GLY A 60 -6.35 1.33 -4.16
C GLY A 60 -7.11 2.17 -5.19
N TYR A 61 -8.23 2.77 -4.77
CA TYR A 61 -9.17 3.44 -5.68
C TYR A 61 -8.77 4.88 -6.04
N GLN A 62 -7.98 5.57 -5.21
CA GLN A 62 -7.70 7.00 -5.37
C GLN A 62 -6.22 7.38 -5.30
N ALA A 63 -5.32 6.44 -4.99
CA ALA A 63 -3.89 6.72 -4.96
C ALA A 63 -3.18 6.10 -6.15
N CYS A 64 -2.28 6.87 -6.74
CA CYS A 64 -1.42 6.48 -7.84
C CYS A 64 0.05 6.65 -7.44
N CYS A 65 0.84 5.63 -7.71
CA CYS A 65 2.24 5.51 -7.34
C CYS A 65 3.10 5.53 -8.58
N CYS A 66 3.93 6.56 -8.75
CA CYS A 66 4.86 6.64 -9.87
C CYS A 66 6.19 5.99 -9.51
N LYS A 67 6.65 5.05 -10.33
CA LYS A 67 7.93 4.36 -10.20
C LYS A 67 8.74 4.54 -11.48
N LEU A 68 10.05 4.72 -11.33
CA LEU A 68 10.95 4.85 -12.48
C LEU A 68 11.08 3.48 -13.16
N LEU A 69 10.85 3.44 -14.47
CA LEU A 69 11.12 2.31 -15.34
C LEU A 69 12.63 2.02 -15.37
N ARG A 70 13.12 1.25 -14.39
CA ARG A 70 14.47 0.67 -14.46
C ARG A 70 14.41 -0.51 -15.44
N LYS A 71 15.13 -0.37 -16.56
CA LYS A 71 15.39 -1.45 -17.51
C LYS A 71 16.36 -2.47 -16.94
#